data_AF-A0A7S3F0J6-F1
#
_entry.id   AF-A0A7S3F0J6-F1
#
_cell.length_a   1.000
_cell.length_b   1.000
_cell.length_c   1.000
_cell.angle_alpha   90.00
_cell.angle_beta   90.00
_cell.angle_gamma   90.00
#
_symmetry.space_group_name_H-M   'P 1'
#
loop_
_entity.id
_entity.type
_entity.pdbx_description
1 polymer ?
#
loop_
_entity_poly.entity_id
_entity_poly.type
_entity_poly.pdbx_seq_one_letter_code
_entity_poly.pdbx_strand_id
1 'polypeptide(L)'
;MKFRSRSGPITTSTAFLVVIGLMMAPVRAAESPDHVLIIHDSPTATVDAALGVFEQIGVKKEAAMPILNELSTGGQALAAQGPKAPLERAAAKFEEIGIRTTVKAKHAESEYAGSDVVEVRDASALEELMASSGGVLLKFYGSSCAHCTKMVPELKSAASALKGSCQVGAINLQAVTGGQEIAQRLGIRVLPTIRFVVGGNHLEYKGARTAAEMQQFVSRAKSGPAGAEAADEQPKTSAASTESAAASEPRSKLAQSKVQERQQAAAA
;
A
#
# COMPACT_ATOMS: atom_id res chain seq x y z
N MET A 1 6.64 77.17 4.04
CA MET A 1 7.62 76.08 4.22
C MET A 1 6.94 74.92 4.93
N LYS A 2 7.04 73.70 4.36
CA LYS A 2 6.95 72.36 5.03
C LYS A 2 5.66 72.04 5.81
N PHE A 3 5.05 70.86 5.74
CA PHE A 3 5.17 69.65 4.94
C PHE A 3 3.84 68.91 5.20
N ARG A 4 3.13 68.52 4.14
CA ARG A 4 1.92 67.68 4.21
C ARG A 4 2.36 66.29 4.68
N SER A 5 1.88 65.80 5.82
CA SER A 5 1.98 64.37 6.18
C SER A 5 0.58 63.76 6.14
N ARG A 6 0.38 62.83 5.19
CA ARG A 6 -0.87 62.11 4.96
C ARG A 6 -0.97 60.97 5.96
N SER A 7 -2.08 60.93 6.68
CA SER A 7 -2.65 59.74 7.31
C SER A 7 -3.22 58.80 6.24
N GLY A 8 -2.85 57.52 6.28
CA GLY A 8 -3.44 56.43 5.50
C GLY A 8 -2.82 55.08 5.88
N PRO A 9 -3.62 54.01 6.03
CA PRO A 9 -3.18 52.72 6.58
C PRO A 9 -2.47 51.87 5.53
N ILE A 10 -1.39 51.18 5.93
CA ILE A 10 -0.73 50.20 5.07
C ILE A 10 -1.28 48.81 5.38
N THR A 11 -2.10 48.39 4.42
CA THR A 11 -2.61 47.06 4.13
C THR A 11 -1.53 45.96 4.08
N THR A 12 -1.87 44.79 4.62
CA THR A 12 -1.48 43.42 4.19
C THR A 12 -0.04 43.18 3.71
N SER A 13 0.73 42.40 4.47
CA SER A 13 1.87 41.64 3.93
C SER A 13 1.79 40.18 4.34
N THR A 14 1.14 39.42 3.48
CA THR A 14 1.25 37.97 3.35
C THR A 14 2.61 37.66 2.73
N ALA A 15 3.63 37.37 3.53
CA ALA A 15 4.89 36.80 3.04
C ALA A 15 5.82 36.42 4.19
N PHE A 16 5.61 35.26 4.83
CA PHE A 16 6.70 34.55 5.52
C PHE A 16 6.49 33.05 5.33
N LEU A 17 6.77 32.60 4.11
CA LEU A 17 7.00 31.21 3.76
C LEU A 17 8.29 31.15 2.96
N VAL A 18 9.17 30.25 3.39
CA VAL A 18 10.28 29.64 2.66
C VAL A 18 11.50 30.53 2.37
N VAL A 19 12.52 30.48 3.25
CA VAL A 19 13.93 30.32 2.84
C VAL A 19 14.71 29.61 3.96
N ILE A 20 14.77 28.28 3.92
CA ILE A 20 15.99 27.54 4.30
C ILE A 20 16.13 26.39 3.30
N GLY A 21 16.87 26.65 2.23
CA GLY A 21 17.45 25.63 1.38
C GLY A 21 18.96 25.81 1.39
N LEU A 22 19.70 24.85 1.95
CA LEU A 22 21.08 24.61 1.57
C LEU A 22 21.31 23.10 1.44
N MET A 23 22.08 22.79 0.40
CA MET A 23 22.27 21.49 -0.22
C MET A 23 22.94 20.44 0.67
N MET A 24 22.45 19.21 0.64
CA MET A 24 23.25 17.97 0.68
C MET A 24 22.62 16.89 -0.21
N ALA A 25 23.51 16.07 -0.78
CA ALA A 25 23.38 14.97 -1.75
C ALA A 25 22.17 14.00 -1.61
N PRO A 26 21.86 13.19 -2.65
CA PRO A 26 20.74 12.24 -2.62
C PRO A 26 21.07 11.07 -1.69
N VAL A 27 20.63 11.17 -0.44
CA VAL A 27 20.70 10.07 0.53
C VAL A 27 19.43 9.23 0.38
N ARG A 28 19.62 8.11 -0.33
CA ARG A 28 19.20 6.76 0.03
C ARG A 28 17.89 6.59 0.81
N ALA A 29 16.97 5.87 0.17
CA ALA A 29 16.03 4.90 0.74
C ALA A 29 15.00 5.43 1.75
N ALA A 30 13.72 5.23 1.40
CA ALA A 30 12.57 5.42 2.25
C ALA A 30 12.80 4.90 3.69
N GLU A 31 12.90 5.80 4.67
CA GLU A 31 12.58 5.48 6.05
C GLU A 31 11.06 5.48 6.17
N SER A 32 10.45 4.29 6.04
CA SER A 32 9.14 4.00 6.63
C SER A 32 9.33 2.76 7.52
N PRO A 33 8.78 2.74 8.75
CA PRO A 33 7.41 3.15 9.06
C PRO A 33 7.27 4.20 10.18
N ASP A 34 6.22 5.00 10.07
CA ASP A 34 5.65 5.77 11.17
C ASP A 34 5.44 4.88 12.40
N HIS A 35 6.18 5.12 13.47
CA HIS A 35 5.91 4.51 14.76
C HIS A 35 5.00 5.43 15.58
N VAL A 36 4.28 4.85 16.52
CA VAL A 36 3.47 5.57 17.50
C VAL A 36 4.00 5.28 18.89
N LEU A 37 4.11 6.33 19.69
CA LEU A 37 4.38 6.25 21.12
C LEU A 37 3.07 6.34 21.86
N ILE A 38 2.73 5.26 22.56
CA ILE A 38 1.59 5.19 23.46
C ILE A 38 2.13 5.27 24.88
N ILE A 39 1.58 6.18 25.68
CA ILE A 39 1.81 6.25 27.13
C ILE A 39 0.64 5.59 27.85
N HIS A 40 0.92 4.89 28.94
CA HIS A 40 -0.07 4.21 29.77
C HIS A 40 -0.20 4.92 31.11
N ASP A 41 -1.40 4.85 31.69
CA ASP A 41 -1.67 5.46 32.98
C ASP A 41 -0.75 4.87 34.05
N SER A 42 -0.33 5.73 34.98
CA SER A 42 0.63 5.39 36.02
C SER A 42 0.18 5.94 37.36
N PRO A 43 0.06 5.08 38.39
CA PRO A 43 -0.33 5.52 39.72
C PRO A 43 0.76 6.33 40.44
N THR A 44 1.98 6.36 39.89
CA THR A 44 3.16 6.98 40.50
C THR A 44 3.58 8.28 39.83
N ALA A 45 3.09 8.58 38.62
CA ALA A 45 3.51 9.75 37.85
C ALA A 45 2.56 10.94 38.07
N THR A 46 3.12 12.14 38.22
CA THR A 46 2.33 13.38 38.33
C THR A 46 2.10 14.02 36.96
N VAL A 47 1.02 14.79 36.85
CA VAL A 47 0.69 15.57 35.64
C VAL A 47 1.84 16.53 35.27
N ASP A 48 2.45 17.19 36.26
CA ASP A 48 3.60 18.08 36.05
C ASP A 48 4.85 17.35 35.55
N ALA A 49 5.13 16.13 36.05
CA ALA A 49 6.24 15.33 35.55
C ALA A 49 6.02 14.93 34.07
N ALA A 50 4.80 14.51 33.73
CA ALA A 50 4.43 14.20 32.35
C ALA A 50 4.54 15.43 31.43
N LEU A 51 4.06 16.60 31.87
CA LEU A 51 4.18 17.87 31.14
C LEU A 51 5.66 18.24 30.90
N GLY A 52 6.52 18.06 31.91
CA GLY A 52 7.96 18.30 31.76
C GLY A 52 8.59 17.44 30.67
N VAL A 53 8.18 16.17 30.55
CA VAL A 53 8.65 15.30 29.46
C VAL A 53 8.10 15.77 28.11
N PHE A 54 6.82 16.17 28.03
CA PHE A 54 6.23 16.74 26.82
C PHE A 54 6.98 17.99 26.34
N GLU A 55 7.33 18.91 27.23
CA GLU A 55 8.11 20.09 26.88
C GLU A 55 9.51 19.73 26.36
N GLN A 56 10.17 18.74 26.98
CA GLN A 56 11.48 18.26 26.54
C GLN A 56 11.48 17.58 25.16
N ILE A 57 10.33 17.07 24.71
CA ILE A 57 10.15 16.53 23.35
C ILE A 57 9.54 17.57 22.39
N GLY A 58 9.41 18.83 22.83
CA GLY A 58 8.95 19.96 22.02
C GLY A 58 7.43 20.10 21.92
N VAL A 59 6.67 19.37 22.73
CA VAL A 59 5.20 19.46 22.81
C VAL A 59 4.83 20.49 23.87
N LYS A 60 4.15 21.56 23.45
CA LYS A 60 3.68 22.61 24.37
C LYS A 60 2.54 22.09 25.24
N LYS A 61 2.38 22.71 26.41
CA LYS A 61 1.33 22.39 27.39
C LYS A 61 -0.08 22.32 26.78
N GLU A 62 -0.41 23.21 25.84
CA GLU A 62 -1.73 23.25 25.20
C GLU A 62 -2.02 21.99 24.38
N ALA A 63 -0.99 21.40 23.78
CA ALA A 63 -1.10 20.17 22.99
C ALA A 63 -0.99 18.90 23.87
N ALA A 64 -0.32 18.98 25.02
CA ALA A 64 -0.16 17.86 25.95
C ALA A 64 -1.40 17.62 26.84
N MET A 65 -2.14 18.67 27.20
CA MET A 65 -3.32 18.58 28.07
C MET A 65 -4.42 17.61 27.57
N PRO A 66 -4.83 17.60 26.29
CA PRO A 66 -5.81 16.63 25.81
C PRO A 66 -5.31 15.18 25.91
N ILE A 67 -4.01 14.95 25.66
CA ILE A 67 -3.39 13.62 25.76
C ILE A 67 -3.42 13.13 27.21
N LEU A 68 -3.14 14.02 28.17
CA LEU A 68 -3.18 13.71 29.60
C LEU A 68 -4.61 13.43 30.10
N ASN A 69 -5.60 14.14 29.56
CA ASN A 69 -7.01 13.86 29.85
C ASN A 69 -7.46 12.50 29.28
N GLU A 70 -7.01 12.16 28.07
CA GLU A 70 -7.23 10.83 27.48
C GLU A 70 -6.54 9.74 28.30
N LEU A 71 -5.32 9.99 28.79
CA LEU A 71 -4.60 9.05 29.66
C LEU A 71 -5.36 8.76 30.95
N SER A 72 -5.89 9.80 31.60
CA SER A 72 -6.65 9.68 32.85
C SER A 72 -8.00 8.99 32.68
N THR A 73 -8.61 9.05 31.50
CA THR A 73 -9.96 8.51 31.24
C THR A 73 -9.95 7.16 30.54
N GLY A 74 -9.00 6.96 29.62
CA GLY A 74 -8.86 5.77 28.77
C GLY A 74 -7.74 4.82 29.18
N GLY A 75 -6.94 5.16 30.20
CA GLY A 75 -5.84 4.34 30.72
C GLY A 75 -4.60 4.29 29.81
N GLN A 76 -4.69 4.82 28.59
CA GLN A 76 -3.57 4.99 27.66
C GLN A 76 -3.88 6.14 26.69
N ALA A 77 -2.85 6.77 26.13
CA ALA A 77 -3.01 7.84 25.14
C ALA A 77 -1.89 7.82 24.09
N LEU A 78 -2.21 8.28 22.87
CA LEU A 78 -1.22 8.50 21.82
C LEU A 78 -0.43 9.78 22.13
N ALA A 79 0.83 9.64 22.51
CA ALA A 79 1.68 10.77 22.88
C ALA A 79 2.38 11.42 21.69
N ALA A 80 2.83 10.62 20.71
CA ALA A 80 3.54 11.11 19.53
C ALA A 80 3.54 10.08 18.37
N GLN A 81 3.75 10.57 17.15
CA GLN A 81 4.01 9.77 15.95
C GLN A 81 5.31 10.25 15.30
N GLY A 82 6.14 9.33 14.80
CA GLY A 82 7.38 9.67 14.12
C GLY A 82 8.32 8.48 13.90
N PRO A 83 9.59 8.73 13.54
CA PRO A 83 10.57 7.67 13.38
C PRO A 83 10.85 6.94 14.70
N LYS A 84 11.21 5.66 14.61
CA LYS A 84 11.38 4.76 15.77
C LYS A 84 12.39 5.29 16.80
N ALA A 85 13.60 5.64 16.35
CA ALA A 85 14.69 6.02 17.27
C ALA A 85 14.41 7.32 18.07
N PRO A 86 13.85 8.40 17.48
CA PRO A 86 13.34 9.53 18.25
C PRO A 86 12.25 9.15 19.28
N LEU A 87 11.30 8.29 18.90
CA LEU A 87 10.24 7.88 19.81
C LEU A 87 10.73 6.99 20.95
N GLU A 88 11.70 6.11 20.72
CA GLU A 88 12.33 5.30 21.78
C GLU A 88 13.09 6.18 22.79
N ARG A 89 13.72 7.27 22.32
CA ARG A 89 14.35 8.26 23.21
C ARG A 89 13.31 9.02 24.04
N ALA A 90 12.17 9.36 23.45
CA ALA A 90 11.06 9.97 24.19
C ALA A 90 10.44 8.99 25.20
N ALA A 91 10.25 7.74 24.79
CA ALA A 91 9.75 6.64 25.62
C ALA A 91 10.57 6.47 26.90
N ALA A 92 11.91 6.42 26.78
CA ALA A 92 12.82 6.29 27.92
C ALA A 92 12.64 7.41 28.96
N LYS A 93 12.35 8.65 28.53
CA LYS A 93 12.10 9.78 29.44
C LYS A 93 10.79 9.63 30.22
N PHE A 94 9.75 9.13 29.57
CA PHE A 94 8.48 8.82 30.23
C PHE A 94 8.66 7.66 31.23
N GLU A 95 9.45 6.65 30.88
CA GLU A 95 9.73 5.52 31.78
C GLU A 95 10.56 5.92 33.01
N GLU A 96 11.49 6.87 32.88
CA GLU A 96 12.26 7.43 33.99
C GLU A 96 11.36 8.09 35.07
N ILE A 97 10.24 8.68 34.66
CA ILE A 97 9.25 9.26 35.58
C ILE A 97 8.16 8.26 36.00
N GLY A 98 8.31 6.99 35.66
CA GLY A 98 7.40 5.91 36.03
C GLY A 98 6.16 5.78 35.13
N ILE A 99 6.12 6.44 33.97
CA ILE A 99 5.06 6.24 32.97
C ILE A 99 5.47 5.09 32.05
N ARG A 100 4.67 4.02 32.04
CA ARG A 100 4.91 2.91 31.10
C ARG A 100 4.62 3.37 29.68
N THR A 101 5.45 2.93 28.74
CA THR A 101 5.28 3.29 27.33
C THR A 101 5.21 2.08 26.42
N THR A 102 4.71 2.29 25.22
CA THR A 102 4.75 1.30 24.14
C THR A 102 5.04 2.01 22.84
N VAL A 103 6.19 1.71 22.25
CA VAL A 103 6.51 2.11 20.88
C VAL A 103 6.17 0.95 19.96
N LYS A 104 5.23 1.17 19.03
CA LYS A 104 4.87 0.18 18.01
C LYS A 104 4.80 0.83 16.65
N ALA A 105 5.02 0.06 15.59
CA ALA A 105 4.77 0.53 14.25
C ALA A 105 3.27 0.90 14.12
N LYS A 106 2.97 2.06 13.54
CA LYS A 106 1.60 2.52 13.29
C LYS A 106 0.84 1.53 12.41
N HIS A 107 1.58 0.88 11.51
CA HIS A 107 1.10 -0.16 10.61
C HIS A 107 2.02 -1.38 10.71
N ALA A 108 1.48 -2.58 10.51
CA ALA A 108 2.29 -3.79 10.36
C ALA A 108 3.33 -3.60 9.24
N GLU A 109 4.50 -4.22 9.40
CA GLU A 109 5.56 -4.26 8.38
C GLU A 109 4.92 -4.60 7.02
N SER A 110 5.15 -3.75 6.02
CA SER A 110 4.52 -3.96 4.73
C SER A 110 5.20 -5.07 3.94
N GLU A 111 4.39 -5.86 3.24
CA GLU A 111 4.86 -6.77 2.19
C GLU A 111 5.71 -6.04 1.12
N TYR A 112 5.56 -4.72 0.97
CA TYR A 112 6.26 -3.88 -0.02
C TYR A 112 7.40 -3.03 0.54
N ALA A 113 7.74 -3.16 1.82
CA ALA A 113 8.86 -2.44 2.41
C ALA A 113 10.16 -2.65 1.61
N GLY A 114 10.91 -1.56 1.42
CA GLY A 114 12.18 -1.55 0.69
C GLY A 114 12.07 -1.75 -0.83
N SER A 115 10.88 -1.64 -1.43
CA SER A 115 10.69 -1.78 -2.89
C SER A 115 10.30 -0.46 -3.56
N ASP A 116 10.30 -0.43 -4.89
CA ASP A 116 9.84 0.72 -5.70
C ASP A 116 8.29 0.84 -5.74
N VAL A 117 7.56 -0.04 -5.06
CA VAL A 117 6.09 0.01 -4.98
C VAL A 117 5.65 1.08 -4.00
N VAL A 118 4.81 2.00 -4.45
CA VAL A 118 4.20 3.03 -3.61
C VAL A 118 3.04 2.44 -2.81
N GLU A 119 3.13 2.51 -1.49
CA GLU A 119 2.07 2.00 -0.63
C GLU A 119 1.02 3.07 -0.34
N VAL A 120 -0.21 2.80 -0.75
CA VAL A 120 -1.32 3.72 -0.58
C VAL A 120 -1.98 3.46 0.77
N ARG A 121 -1.98 4.49 1.63
CA ARG A 121 -2.43 4.41 3.03
C ARG A 121 -3.79 5.04 3.30
N ASP A 122 -4.25 5.89 2.42
CA ASP A 122 -5.51 6.61 2.54
C ASP A 122 -6.05 7.01 1.17
N ALA A 123 -7.29 7.50 1.16
CA ALA A 123 -7.98 7.91 -0.06
C ALA A 123 -7.28 9.10 -0.76
N SER A 124 -6.72 10.05 -0.01
CA SER A 124 -6.06 11.22 -0.59
C SER A 124 -4.79 10.82 -1.34
N ALA A 125 -3.97 9.95 -0.73
CA ALA A 125 -2.80 9.36 -1.38
C ALA A 125 -3.16 8.54 -2.63
N LEU A 126 -4.32 7.86 -2.62
CA LEU A 126 -4.82 7.13 -3.79
C LEU A 126 -5.14 8.09 -4.94
N GLU A 127 -5.88 9.18 -4.67
CA GLU A 127 -6.25 10.17 -5.68
C GLU A 127 -5.02 10.87 -6.26
N GLU A 128 -4.06 11.27 -5.41
CA GLU A 128 -2.81 11.88 -5.85
C GLU A 128 -2.03 10.96 -6.80
N LEU A 129 -1.97 9.67 -6.46
CA LEU A 129 -1.27 8.68 -7.27
C LEU A 129 -1.98 8.41 -8.61
N MET A 130 -3.32 8.41 -8.62
CA MET A 130 -4.13 8.27 -9.84
C MET A 130 -4.05 9.50 -10.76
N ALA A 131 -3.82 10.69 -10.18
CA ALA A 131 -3.66 11.93 -10.94
C ALA A 131 -2.28 12.06 -11.63
N SER A 132 -1.37 11.12 -11.41
CA SER A 132 -0.03 11.12 -12.01
C SER A 132 -0.07 11.06 -13.54
N SER A 133 0.64 11.99 -14.18
CA SER A 133 0.67 12.14 -15.65
C SER A 133 1.25 10.91 -16.36
N GLY A 134 2.19 10.21 -15.73
CA GLY A 134 2.79 8.98 -16.24
C GLY A 134 1.88 7.74 -16.12
N GLY A 135 0.71 7.89 -15.51
CA GLY A 135 -0.18 6.81 -15.13
C GLY A 135 0.33 5.99 -13.95
N VAL A 136 -0.56 5.19 -13.36
CA VAL A 136 -0.26 4.32 -12.23
C VAL A 136 -0.84 2.92 -12.45
N LEU A 137 -0.03 1.89 -12.20
CA LEU A 137 -0.48 0.51 -12.06
C LEU A 137 -0.76 0.21 -10.58
N LEU A 138 -2.03 0.06 -10.22
CA LEU A 138 -2.50 -0.15 -8.85
C LEU A 138 -2.90 -1.59 -8.60
N LYS A 139 -2.34 -2.21 -7.55
CA LYS A 139 -2.81 -3.48 -7.00
C LYS A 139 -3.71 -3.24 -5.79
N PHE A 140 -4.92 -3.75 -5.86
CA PHE A 140 -5.86 -3.81 -4.74
C PHE A 140 -5.77 -5.20 -4.08
N TYR A 141 -5.50 -5.24 -2.78
CA TYR A 141 -5.30 -6.49 -2.04
C TYR A 141 -5.87 -6.43 -0.61
N GLY A 142 -5.86 -7.57 0.08
CA GLY A 142 -6.17 -7.70 1.51
C GLY A 142 -5.08 -8.48 2.23
N SER A 143 -4.84 -8.20 3.51
CA SER A 143 -3.75 -8.78 4.30
C SER A 143 -3.89 -10.30 4.54
N SER A 144 -5.11 -10.84 4.50
CA SER A 144 -5.37 -12.29 4.72
C SER A 144 -5.50 -13.11 3.42
N CYS A 145 -4.99 -12.61 2.29
CA CYS A 145 -5.21 -13.20 0.97
C CYS A 145 -3.96 -13.94 0.45
N ALA A 146 -3.96 -15.28 0.50
CA ALA A 146 -2.84 -16.11 0.03
C ALA A 146 -2.47 -15.88 -1.45
N HIS A 147 -3.47 -15.62 -2.32
CA HIS A 147 -3.23 -15.27 -3.72
C HIS A 147 -2.56 -13.90 -3.89
N CYS A 148 -2.76 -13.00 -2.94
CA CYS A 148 -2.20 -11.65 -2.96
C CYS A 148 -0.72 -11.68 -2.58
N THR A 149 -0.35 -12.44 -1.54
CA THR A 149 1.04 -12.59 -1.08
C THR A 149 1.92 -13.26 -2.15
N LYS A 150 1.42 -14.26 -2.88
CA LYS A 150 2.17 -14.88 -4.00
C LYS A 150 2.56 -13.89 -5.12
N MET A 151 1.80 -12.80 -5.26
CA MET A 151 2.02 -11.80 -6.31
C MET A 151 2.91 -10.64 -5.86
N VAL A 152 3.31 -10.58 -4.59
CA VAL A 152 4.21 -9.55 -4.05
C VAL A 152 5.54 -9.48 -4.82
N PRO A 153 6.30 -10.57 -5.02
CA PRO A 153 7.60 -10.49 -5.71
C PRO A 153 7.46 -10.00 -7.17
N GLU A 154 6.42 -10.46 -7.88
CA GLU A 154 6.15 -10.05 -9.25
C GLU A 154 5.79 -8.56 -9.35
N LEU A 155 5.00 -8.04 -8.41
CA LEU A 155 4.68 -6.62 -8.37
C LEU A 155 5.92 -5.76 -8.05
N LYS A 156 6.78 -6.21 -7.13
CA LYS A 156 8.05 -5.54 -6.83
C LYS A 156 8.94 -5.47 -8.07
N SER A 157 9.09 -6.60 -8.76
CA SER A 157 9.87 -6.66 -10.01
C SER A 157 9.26 -5.78 -11.11
N ALA A 158 7.92 -5.73 -11.22
CA ALA A 158 7.24 -4.85 -12.17
C ALA A 158 7.50 -3.38 -11.85
N ALA A 159 7.45 -2.99 -10.57
CA ALA A 159 7.72 -1.63 -10.12
C ALA A 159 9.14 -1.17 -10.47
N SER A 160 10.14 -2.02 -10.22
CA SER A 160 11.52 -1.69 -10.58
C SER A 160 11.73 -1.55 -12.09
N ALA A 161 11.06 -2.39 -12.90
CA ALA A 161 11.17 -2.32 -14.35
C ALA A 161 10.38 -1.15 -14.98
N LEU A 162 9.25 -0.76 -14.38
CA LEU A 162 8.41 0.35 -14.83
C LEU A 162 8.88 1.71 -14.30
N LYS A 163 9.95 1.74 -13.50
CA LYS A 163 10.53 2.95 -12.93
C LYS A 163 10.87 3.96 -14.02
N GLY A 164 10.36 5.17 -13.89
CA GLY A 164 10.50 6.25 -14.88
C GLY A 164 9.48 6.21 -16.02
N SER A 165 8.78 5.09 -16.22
CA SER A 165 7.64 5.02 -17.15
C SER A 165 6.33 5.35 -16.44
N CYS A 166 5.95 4.60 -15.42
CA CYS A 166 4.75 4.84 -14.61
C CYS A 166 5.03 4.56 -13.15
N GLN A 167 4.11 4.96 -12.26
CA GLN A 167 4.16 4.55 -10.86
C GLN A 167 3.48 3.20 -10.69
N VAL A 168 3.97 2.39 -9.75
CA VAL A 168 3.31 1.14 -9.35
C VAL A 168 2.93 1.28 -7.89
N GLY A 169 1.66 1.09 -7.58
CA GLY A 169 1.12 1.24 -6.24
C GLY A 169 0.42 -0.02 -5.73
N ALA A 170 0.37 -0.15 -4.41
CA ALA A 170 -0.38 -1.22 -3.74
C ALA A 170 -1.23 -0.64 -2.61
N ILE A 171 -2.51 -1.03 -2.56
CA ILE A 171 -3.47 -0.60 -1.54
C ILE A 171 -4.09 -1.80 -0.85
N ASN A 172 -4.01 -1.81 0.49
CA ASN A 172 -4.68 -2.80 1.32
C ASN A 172 -6.08 -2.30 1.68
N LEU A 173 -7.11 -2.83 1.02
CA LEU A 173 -8.50 -2.42 1.23
C LEU A 173 -9.04 -2.76 2.63
N GLN A 174 -8.39 -3.65 3.37
CA GLN A 174 -8.76 -3.99 4.74
C GLN A 174 -8.10 -3.08 5.78
N ALA A 175 -7.00 -2.41 5.43
CA ALA A 175 -6.25 -1.55 6.35
C ALA A 175 -6.53 -0.06 6.14
N VAL A 176 -7.04 0.33 4.96
CA VAL A 176 -7.39 1.72 4.65
C VAL A 176 -8.80 2.05 5.12
N THR A 177 -8.95 3.15 5.85
CA THR A 177 -10.25 3.71 6.24
C THR A 177 -11.07 4.04 4.98
N GLY A 178 -12.30 3.53 4.90
CA GLY A 178 -13.13 3.69 3.71
C GLY A 178 -12.78 2.73 2.56
N GLY A 179 -12.00 1.68 2.83
CA GLY A 179 -11.54 0.74 1.80
C GLY A 179 -12.68 0.02 1.05
N GLN A 180 -13.81 -0.26 1.72
CA GLN A 180 -14.97 -0.88 1.06
C GLN A 180 -15.63 0.08 0.07
N GLU A 181 -15.75 1.35 0.43
CA GLU A 181 -16.28 2.42 -0.41
C GLU A 181 -15.38 2.67 -1.62
N ILE A 182 -14.05 2.66 -1.42
CA ILE A 182 -13.07 2.72 -2.52
C ILE A 182 -13.26 1.53 -3.47
N ALA A 183 -13.39 0.32 -2.93
CA ALA A 183 -13.60 -0.88 -3.72
C ALA A 183 -14.88 -0.81 -4.54
N GLN A 184 -15.99 -0.37 -3.93
CA GLN A 184 -17.28 -0.19 -4.62
C GLN A 184 -17.20 0.87 -5.72
N ARG A 185 -16.64 2.04 -5.40
CA ARG A 185 -16.48 3.15 -6.35
C ARG A 185 -15.64 2.77 -7.57
N LEU A 186 -14.62 1.95 -7.38
CA LEU A 186 -13.73 1.47 -8.45
C LEU A 186 -14.17 0.12 -9.06
N GLY A 187 -15.30 -0.44 -8.60
CA GLY A 187 -15.85 -1.69 -9.12
C GLY A 187 -15.03 -2.94 -8.79
N ILE A 188 -14.19 -2.92 -7.75
CA ILE A 188 -13.33 -4.04 -7.36
C ILE A 188 -14.15 -5.06 -6.57
N ARG A 189 -14.39 -6.22 -7.21
CA ARG A 189 -15.20 -7.31 -6.62
C ARG A 189 -14.37 -8.48 -6.10
N VAL A 190 -13.18 -8.69 -6.67
CA VAL A 190 -12.32 -9.85 -6.39
C VAL A 190 -10.91 -9.38 -6.06
N LEU A 191 -10.21 -10.08 -5.17
CA LEU A 191 -8.83 -9.77 -4.81
C LEU A 191 -7.90 -10.93 -5.19
N PRO A 192 -6.65 -10.65 -5.63
CA PRO A 192 -6.14 -9.34 -6.00
C PRO A 192 -6.72 -8.87 -7.34
N THR A 193 -6.98 -7.56 -7.47
CA THR A 193 -7.30 -6.90 -8.75
C THR A 193 -6.21 -5.89 -9.07
N ILE A 194 -5.80 -5.81 -10.33
CA ILE A 194 -4.83 -4.82 -10.81
C ILE A 194 -5.53 -3.87 -11.78
N ARG A 195 -5.32 -2.58 -11.63
CA ARG A 195 -5.89 -1.53 -12.47
C ARG A 195 -4.80 -0.59 -12.93
N PHE A 196 -4.77 -0.25 -14.21
CA PHE A 196 -3.91 0.82 -14.71
C PHE A 196 -4.75 2.06 -14.94
N VAL A 197 -4.33 3.17 -14.35
CA VAL A 197 -4.99 4.47 -14.45
C VAL A 197 -4.08 5.41 -15.22
N VAL A 198 -4.56 5.95 -16.34
CA VAL A 198 -3.79 6.89 -17.17
C VAL A 198 -4.73 7.89 -17.84
N GLY A 199 -4.48 9.19 -17.64
CA GLY A 199 -5.29 10.25 -18.23
C GLY A 199 -6.79 10.14 -17.92
N GLY A 200 -7.15 9.72 -16.71
CA GLY A 200 -8.53 9.51 -16.28
C GLY A 200 -9.18 8.20 -16.76
N ASN A 201 -8.50 7.41 -17.60
CA ASN A 201 -8.97 6.10 -18.02
C ASN A 201 -8.57 5.04 -17.00
N HIS A 202 -9.50 4.14 -16.68
CA HIS A 202 -9.30 3.06 -15.73
C HIS A 202 -9.35 1.71 -16.46
N LEU A 203 -8.20 1.11 -16.72
CA LEU A 203 -8.08 -0.17 -17.45
C LEU A 203 -7.83 -1.31 -16.49
N GLU A 204 -8.69 -2.32 -16.51
CA GLU A 204 -8.53 -3.51 -15.68
C GLU A 204 -7.51 -4.46 -16.30
N TYR A 205 -6.58 -4.96 -15.49
CA TYR A 205 -5.59 -5.92 -15.94
C TYR A 205 -6.07 -7.36 -15.70
N LYS A 206 -6.23 -8.11 -16.80
CA LYS A 206 -6.69 -9.51 -16.79
C LYS A 206 -5.61 -10.50 -17.24
N GLY A 207 -4.37 -10.03 -17.44
CA GLY A 207 -3.24 -10.82 -17.92
C GLY A 207 -2.61 -11.74 -16.86
N ALA A 208 -1.53 -12.44 -17.26
CA ALA A 208 -0.77 -13.30 -16.35
C ALA A 208 -0.16 -12.48 -15.20
N ARG A 209 -0.09 -13.02 -13.99
CA ARG A 209 0.41 -12.27 -12.82
C ARG A 209 1.94 -12.21 -12.75
N THR A 210 2.60 -11.97 -13.88
CA THR A 210 4.06 -11.88 -14.01
C THR A 210 4.50 -10.44 -14.30
N ALA A 211 5.70 -10.08 -13.86
CA ALA A 211 6.27 -8.76 -14.09
C ALA A 211 6.36 -8.40 -15.58
N ALA A 212 6.73 -9.37 -16.42
CA ALA A 212 6.85 -9.18 -17.86
C ALA A 212 5.51 -8.83 -18.52
N GLU A 213 4.43 -9.54 -18.19
CA GLU A 213 3.11 -9.25 -18.78
C GLU A 213 2.55 -7.92 -18.28
N MET A 214 2.77 -7.58 -17.01
CA MET A 214 2.39 -6.27 -16.46
C MET A 214 3.11 -5.12 -17.20
N GLN A 215 4.39 -5.27 -17.53
CA GLN A 215 5.14 -4.28 -18.30
C GLN A 215 4.55 -4.12 -19.71
N GLN A 216 4.34 -5.23 -20.41
CA GLN A 216 3.80 -5.19 -21.76
C GLN A 216 2.41 -4.58 -21.80
N PHE A 217 1.55 -4.90 -20.84
CA PHE A 217 0.23 -4.30 -20.71
C PHE A 217 0.31 -2.79 -20.52
N VAL A 218 1.19 -2.29 -19.64
CA VAL A 218 1.38 -0.84 -19.46
C VAL A 218 1.87 -0.18 -20.74
N SER A 219 2.82 -0.80 -21.46
CA SER A 219 3.30 -0.29 -22.75
C SER A 219 2.18 -0.21 -23.79
N ARG A 220 1.32 -1.23 -23.89
CA ARG A 220 0.15 -1.24 -24.80
C ARG A 220 -0.89 -0.20 -24.38
N ALA A 221 -1.22 -0.13 -23.09
CA ALA A 221 -2.22 0.81 -22.58
C ALA A 221 -1.82 2.28 -22.80
N LYS A 222 -0.52 2.58 -22.84
CA LYS A 222 0.00 3.93 -23.09
C LYS A 222 0.05 4.32 -24.57
N SER A 223 -0.02 3.36 -25.50
CA SER A 223 0.11 3.65 -26.94
C SER A 223 -1.18 4.17 -27.61
N GLY A 224 -2.23 4.50 -26.84
CA GLY A 224 -3.47 5.12 -27.32
C GLY A 224 -4.72 4.24 -27.22
N PRO A 225 -5.91 4.73 -27.67
CA PRO A 225 -7.21 4.07 -27.47
C PRO A 225 -7.29 2.63 -28.03
N ALA A 226 -6.61 2.33 -29.15
CA ALA A 226 -6.50 0.96 -29.68
C ALA A 226 -5.73 0.02 -28.75
N GLY A 227 -4.78 0.54 -27.98
CA GLY A 227 -4.02 -0.22 -26.99
C GLY A 227 -4.80 -0.49 -25.70
N ALA A 228 -5.84 0.30 -25.41
CA ALA A 228 -6.77 0.07 -24.30
C ALA A 228 -7.78 -1.05 -24.63
N GLU A 229 -8.29 -1.09 -25.87
CA GLU A 229 -9.10 -2.22 -26.36
C GLU A 229 -8.27 -3.51 -26.46
N ALA A 230 -7.03 -3.46 -26.99
CA ALA A 230 -6.13 -4.62 -27.04
C ALA A 230 -5.55 -5.03 -25.66
N ALA A 231 -5.72 -4.19 -24.64
CA ALA A 231 -5.36 -4.50 -23.27
C ALA A 231 -6.52 -5.16 -22.50
N ASP A 232 -7.77 -4.87 -22.87
CA ASP A 232 -8.97 -5.54 -22.36
C ASP A 232 -9.27 -6.85 -23.14
N GLU A 233 -8.91 -6.91 -24.41
CA GLU A 233 -9.03 -8.09 -25.27
C GLU A 233 -7.80 -9.00 -25.17
N GLN A 234 -8.00 -10.20 -24.63
CA GLN A 234 -6.94 -11.18 -24.45
C GLN A 234 -6.32 -11.62 -25.79
N PRO A 235 -4.98 -11.75 -25.90
CA PRO A 235 -4.40 -12.69 -26.82
C PRO A 235 -4.67 -14.10 -26.31
N LYS A 236 -5.67 -14.79 -26.88
CA LYS A 236 -5.68 -16.25 -26.92
C LYS A 236 -4.56 -16.67 -27.89
N THR A 237 -3.90 -17.80 -27.60
CA THR A 237 -2.77 -18.44 -28.33
C THR A 237 -1.38 -17.97 -27.87
N SER A 238 -0.37 -18.82 -27.66
CA SER A 238 -0.25 -20.28 -27.57
C SER A 238 1.12 -20.57 -26.95
N ALA A 239 1.22 -21.53 -26.05
CA ALA A 239 2.46 -22.29 -25.87
C ALA A 239 2.08 -23.77 -25.84
N ALA A 240 2.33 -24.40 -26.99
CA ALA A 240 2.06 -25.78 -27.27
C ALA A 240 2.92 -26.72 -26.40
N SER A 241 2.31 -27.81 -25.94
CA SER A 241 2.99 -29.09 -25.84
C SER A 241 2.49 -29.91 -27.03
N THR A 242 3.25 -29.95 -28.12
CA THR A 242 2.99 -30.82 -29.27
C THR A 242 3.96 -31.99 -29.26
N GLU A 243 3.41 -33.19 -29.10
CA GLU A 243 3.63 -34.43 -29.88
C GLU A 243 2.97 -35.58 -29.08
N SER A 244 2.21 -36.53 -29.64
CA SER A 244 2.14 -37.01 -31.00
C SER A 244 0.80 -37.71 -31.29
N ALA A 245 0.31 -37.39 -32.49
CA ALA A 245 -0.56 -38.09 -33.44
C ALA A 245 -1.35 -39.38 -33.10
N ALA A 246 -2.60 -39.32 -33.62
CA ALA A 246 -3.31 -40.35 -34.40
C ALA A 246 -4.07 -41.48 -33.65
N ALA A 247 -5.40 -41.40 -33.64
CA ALA A 247 -6.25 -42.14 -34.60
C ALA A 247 -7.74 -41.95 -34.26
N SER A 248 -8.54 -41.96 -35.31
CA SER A 248 -9.96 -41.62 -35.42
C SER A 248 -10.93 -42.69 -34.90
N GLU A 249 -12.01 -42.20 -34.29
CA GLU A 249 -13.41 -42.64 -34.41
C GLU A 249 -13.97 -43.87 -33.65
N PRO A 250 -15.31 -43.89 -33.41
CA PRO A 250 -15.94 -44.45 -32.20
C PRO A 250 -16.59 -45.81 -32.45
N ARG A 251 -16.80 -46.61 -31.40
CA ARG A 251 -18.00 -47.45 -31.21
C ARG A 251 -18.00 -48.22 -29.91
N SER A 252 -19.08 -48.01 -29.18
CA SER A 252 -19.58 -48.86 -28.11
C SER A 252 -19.99 -50.24 -28.64
N LYS A 253 -19.84 -51.25 -27.78
CA LYS A 253 -20.37 -52.63 -27.85
C LYS A 253 -19.68 -53.57 -28.84
N LEU A 254 -18.70 -54.35 -28.36
CA LEU A 254 -18.62 -55.82 -28.55
C LEU A 254 -17.45 -56.40 -27.71
N ALA A 255 -17.57 -56.40 -26.39
CA ALA A 255 -16.68 -57.17 -25.51
C ALA A 255 -17.41 -58.43 -25.05
N GLN A 256 -17.50 -59.41 -25.94
CA GLN A 256 -17.78 -60.80 -25.61
C GLN A 256 -16.77 -61.66 -26.36
N SER A 257 -16.30 -62.71 -25.68
CA SER A 257 -15.33 -63.74 -26.11
C SER A 257 -13.87 -63.49 -25.72
N LYS A 258 -13.55 -63.87 -24.47
CA LYS A 258 -12.30 -64.54 -24.00
C LYS A 258 -12.22 -64.50 -22.47
N VAL A 259 -13.22 -65.10 -21.82
CA VAL A 259 -13.12 -65.70 -20.47
C VAL A 259 -13.57 -67.17 -20.58
N GLN A 260 -13.18 -67.81 -21.68
CA GLN A 260 -13.35 -69.23 -21.91
C GLN A 260 -11.97 -69.89 -21.83
N GLU A 261 -11.34 -69.74 -20.67
CA GLU A 261 -10.16 -70.49 -20.26
C GLU A 261 -9.96 -70.26 -18.76
N ARG A 262 -10.78 -70.91 -17.92
CA ARG A 262 -10.52 -71.11 -16.47
C ARG A 262 -11.54 -71.98 -15.70
N GLN A 263 -12.52 -72.63 -16.34
CA GLN A 263 -13.47 -73.52 -15.65
C GLN A 263 -13.54 -74.94 -16.22
N GLN A 264 -12.40 -75.47 -16.69
CA GLN A 264 -12.17 -76.92 -16.71
C GLN A 264 -10.91 -77.22 -15.86
N ALA A 265 -11.08 -77.11 -14.54
CA ALA A 265 -10.24 -77.75 -13.53
C ALA A 265 -10.95 -77.66 -12.17
N ALA A 266 -11.26 -78.83 -11.58
CA ALA A 266 -12.00 -79.10 -10.34
C ALA A 266 -13.54 -78.91 -10.46
N ALA A 267 -14.40 -79.92 -10.37
CA ALA A 267 -14.33 -81.32 -9.96
C ALA A 267 -15.43 -82.09 -10.75
N ALA A 268 -15.25 -83.37 -11.09
CA ALA A 268 -15.88 -84.50 -10.37
C ALA A 268 -17.35 -84.25 -10.01
#